data_AF-I3S0K9-F1
#
_entry.id   AF-I3S0K9-F1
#
_cell.length_a   1.000
_cell.length_b   1.000
_cell.length_c   1.000
_cell.angle_alpha   90.00
_cell.angle_beta   90.00
_cell.angle_gamma   90.00
#
_symmetry.space_group_name_H-M   'P 1'
#
loop_
_entity.id
_entity.type
_entity.pdbx_description
1 polymer ?
#
loop_
_entity_poly.entity_id
_entity_poly.type
_entity_poly.pdbx_seq_one_letter_code
_entity_poly.pdbx_strand_id
1 'polypeptide(L)'
;MVVEKVEKIVEPKMKLKKLCKQILNQAPGESLKLKQLKVLIEQHSSSILSDFSSKREAVAYLKQKLTGSRKFCIEGKTVRLAF
;
A
#
# COMPACT_ATOMS: atom_id res chain seq x y z
N MET A 1 -18.12 -25.59 -22.71
CA MET A 1 -17.86 -25.00 -21.38
C MET A 1 -16.87 -23.89 -21.58
N VAL A 2 -17.30 -22.66 -21.33
CA VAL A 2 -16.54 -21.45 -21.67
C VAL A 2 -15.27 -21.46 -20.84
N VAL A 3 -14.13 -21.42 -21.52
CA VAL A 3 -12.84 -21.16 -20.91
C VAL A 3 -12.89 -19.77 -20.32
N GLU A 4 -13.12 -19.66 -19.02
CA GLU A 4 -12.85 -18.42 -18.29
C GLU A 4 -11.34 -18.23 -18.30
N LYS A 5 -10.93 -17.57 -19.38
CA LYS A 5 -9.65 -16.93 -19.55
C LYS A 5 -9.53 -16.00 -18.36
N VAL A 6 -8.90 -16.49 -17.30
CA VAL A 6 -8.38 -15.65 -16.22
C VAL A 6 -7.42 -14.73 -16.95
N GLU A 7 -7.95 -13.57 -17.35
CA GLU A 7 -7.17 -12.41 -17.64
C GLU A 7 -6.23 -12.32 -16.45
N LYS A 8 -4.98 -12.73 -16.67
CA LYS A 8 -3.87 -12.16 -15.95
C LYS A 8 -4.02 -10.68 -16.24
N ILE A 9 -4.82 -10.02 -15.40
CA ILE A 9 -4.77 -8.59 -15.21
C ILE A 9 -3.30 -8.44 -14.87
N VAL A 10 -2.54 -8.03 -15.87
CA VAL A 10 -1.22 -7.49 -15.68
C VAL A 10 -1.54 -6.22 -14.91
N GLU A 11 -1.90 -6.36 -13.62
CA GLU A 11 -1.94 -5.25 -12.70
C GLU A 11 -0.54 -4.70 -12.86
N PRO A 12 -0.41 -3.56 -13.55
CA PRO A 12 0.90 -3.05 -13.87
C PRO A 12 1.56 -2.97 -12.53
N LYS A 13 2.82 -3.43 -12.42
CA LYS A 13 3.68 -3.31 -11.25
C LYS A 13 3.64 -1.87 -10.71
N MET A 14 2.55 -1.48 -10.08
CA MET A 14 2.30 -0.24 -9.41
C MET A 14 3.13 -0.48 -8.19
N LYS A 15 4.39 -0.04 -8.30
CA LYS A 15 5.38 -0.13 -7.24
C LYS A 15 4.63 0.38 -6.01
N LEU A 16 4.33 -0.48 -5.04
CA LEU A 16 3.54 -0.19 -3.84
C LEU A 16 3.74 1.22 -3.28
N LYS A 17 4.99 1.71 -3.32
CA LYS A 17 5.40 3.09 -3.03
C LYS A 17 4.62 4.17 -3.81
N LYS A 18 4.41 4.04 -5.12
CA LYS A 18 3.61 4.96 -5.96
C LYS A 18 2.17 5.04 -5.48
N LEU A 19 1.54 3.89 -5.22
CA LEU A 19 0.18 3.85 -4.69
C LEU A 19 0.11 4.51 -3.30
N CYS A 20 1.04 4.18 -2.40
CA CYS A 20 1.15 4.83 -1.09
C CYS A 20 1.29 6.34 -1.23
N LYS A 21 2.10 6.83 -2.18
CA LYS A 21 2.26 8.26 -2.45
C LYS A 21 0.95 8.91 -2.91
N GLN A 22 0.22 8.27 -3.82
CA GLN A 22 -1.07 8.80 -4.31
C GLN A 22 -2.10 8.88 -3.18
N ILE A 23 -2.19 7.85 -2.36
CA ILE A 23 -3.10 7.81 -1.21
C ILE A 23 -2.72 8.92 -0.19
N LEU A 24 -1.43 9.08 0.10
CA LEU A 24 -0.97 10.10 1.04
C LEU A 24 -1.21 11.53 0.51
N ASN A 25 -0.97 11.80 -0.79
CA ASN A 25 -1.27 13.09 -1.41
C ASN A 25 -2.74 13.51 -1.26
N GLN A 26 -3.67 12.56 -1.15
CA GLN A 26 -5.10 12.83 -0.98
C GLN A 26 -5.52 12.93 0.49
N ALA A 27 -4.62 12.60 1.43
CA ALA A 27 -4.90 12.67 2.85
C ALA A 27 -4.63 14.07 3.40
N PRO A 28 -5.45 14.57 4.36
CA PRO A 28 -5.17 15.82 5.03
C PRO A 28 -3.81 15.76 5.74
N GLY A 29 -2.96 16.77 5.50
CA GLY A 29 -1.59 16.81 6.03
C GLY A 29 -0.66 15.73 5.47
N GLU A 30 -1.01 15.14 4.32
CA GLU A 30 -0.21 14.16 3.59
C GLU A 30 0.27 12.97 4.42
N SER A 31 -0.54 12.61 5.42
CA SER A 31 -0.18 11.65 6.46
C SER A 31 -1.33 10.74 6.86
N LEU A 32 -1.02 9.48 7.17
CA LEU A 32 -1.99 8.47 7.57
C LEU A 32 -1.38 7.46 8.55
N LYS A 33 -2.22 6.85 9.38
CA LYS A 33 -1.80 5.67 10.15
C LYS A 33 -1.56 4.49 9.22
N LEU A 34 -0.55 3.66 9.48
CA LEU A 34 -0.24 2.48 8.67
C LEU A 34 -1.44 1.52 8.51
N LYS A 35 -2.27 1.41 9.55
CA LYS A 35 -3.51 0.62 9.50
C LYS A 35 -4.52 1.17 8.50
N GLN A 36 -4.64 2.49 8.37
CA GLN A 36 -5.55 3.14 7.41
C GLN A 36 -4.99 3.03 6.00
N LEU A 37 -3.69 3.29 5.83
CA LEU A 37 -3.01 3.13 4.54
C LEU A 37 -3.19 1.70 4.00
N LYS A 38 -3.08 0.67 4.86
CA LYS A 38 -3.34 -0.73 4.50
C LYS A 38 -4.75 -0.94 3.92
N VAL A 39 -5.77 -0.41 4.58
CA VAL A 39 -7.17 -0.56 4.13
C VAL A 39 -7.38 0.13 2.79
N LEU A 40 -6.83 1.33 2.61
CA LEU A 40 -6.95 2.07 1.35
C LEU A 40 -6.23 1.33 0.20
N ILE A 41 -5.06 0.74 0.47
CA ILE A 41 -4.36 -0.08 -0.52
C ILE A 41 -5.20 -1.28 -0.94
N GLU A 42 -5.83 -1.99 -0.01
CA GLU A 42 -6.71 -3.13 -0.33
C GLU A 42 -7.96 -2.72 -1.12
N GLN A 43 -8.48 -1.53 -0.88
CA GLN A 43 -9.60 -0.97 -1.65
C GLN A 43 -9.19 -0.63 -3.08
N HIS A 44 -7.96 -0.14 -3.29
CA HIS A 44 -7.45 0.20 -4.63
C HIS A 44 -6.90 -0.99 -5.40
N SER A 45 -6.25 -1.94 -4.72
CA SER A 45 -5.58 -3.10 -5.31
C SER A 45 -5.56 -4.25 -4.30
N SER A 46 -6.59 -5.09 -4.35
CA SER A 46 -6.79 -6.21 -3.42
C SER A 46 -5.69 -7.26 -3.48
N SER A 47 -4.97 -7.37 -4.60
CA SER A 47 -3.89 -8.34 -4.83
C SER A 47 -2.55 -7.99 -4.15
N ILE A 48 -2.30 -6.71 -3.83
CA ILE A 48 -0.96 -6.30 -3.35
C ILE A 48 -0.69 -6.80 -1.92
N LEU A 49 -1.74 -6.94 -1.12
CA LEU A 49 -1.65 -7.36 0.28
C LEU A 49 -2.38 -8.69 0.55
N SER A 50 -2.86 -9.39 -0.49
CA SER A 50 -3.55 -10.68 -0.36
C SER A 50 -2.64 -11.81 0.12
N ASP A 51 -1.33 -11.70 -0.11
CA ASP A 51 -0.35 -12.74 0.24
C ASP A 51 -0.02 -12.80 1.74
N PHE A 52 -0.51 -11.84 2.53
CA PHE A 52 -0.24 -11.79 3.97
C PHE A 52 -1.27 -12.59 4.75
N SER A 53 -0.79 -13.47 5.63
CA SER A 53 -1.65 -14.32 6.46
C SER A 53 -2.31 -13.53 7.61
N SER A 54 -1.82 -12.33 7.91
CA SER A 54 -2.42 -11.48 8.95
C SER A 54 -2.34 -9.99 8.65
N LYS A 55 -3.29 -9.24 9.24
CA LYS A 55 -3.28 -7.77 9.24
C LYS A 55 -1.99 -7.17 9.82
N ARG A 56 -1.41 -7.83 10.82
CA ARG A 56 -0.17 -7.36 11.48
C ARG A 56 1.02 -7.49 10.53
N GLU A 57 1.09 -8.60 9.80
CA GLU A 57 2.14 -8.88 8.83
C GLU A 57 2.09 -7.90 7.65
N ALA A 58 0.91 -7.66 7.07
CA ALA A 58 0.73 -6.67 6.01
C ALA A 58 1.17 -5.26 6.45
N VAL A 59 0.80 -4.85 7.66
CA VAL A 59 1.21 -3.55 8.24
C VAL A 59 2.71 -3.48 8.49
N ALA A 60 3.32 -4.55 8.99
CA ALA A 60 4.76 -4.62 9.21
C ALA A 60 5.54 -4.52 7.89
N TYR A 61 5.07 -5.23 6.86
CA TYR A 61 5.61 -5.15 5.51
C TYR A 61 5.52 -3.73 4.94
N LEU A 62 4.36 -3.07 5.05
CA LEU A 62 4.19 -1.67 4.62
C LEU A 62 5.19 -0.75 5.33
N LYS A 63 5.31 -0.88 6.65
CA LYS A 63 6.26 -0.10 7.44
C LYS A 63 7.68 -0.30 6.91
N GLN A 64 8.13 -1.55 6.78
CA GLN A 64 9.46 -1.88 6.29
C GLN A 64 9.71 -1.31 4.88
N LYS A 65 8.73 -1.44 3.98
CA LYS A 65 8.88 -1.00 2.58
C LYS A 65 8.97 0.52 2.45
N LEU A 66 8.26 1.25 3.30
CA LEU A 66 8.21 2.71 3.30
C LEU A 66 9.39 3.32 4.05
N THR A 67 9.84 2.70 5.15
CA THR A 67 11.08 3.10 5.85
C THR A 67 12.30 3.04 4.92
N GLY A 68 12.38 2.04 4.04
CA GLY A 68 13.46 1.95 3.03
C GLY A 68 13.34 2.93 1.86
N SER A 69 12.65 4.07 2.02
CA SER A 69 12.39 5.01 0.94
C SER A 69 12.45 6.45 1.43
N ARG A 70 13.36 7.24 0.85
CA ARG A 70 13.53 8.68 1.13
C ARG A 70 12.30 9.55 0.87
N LYS A 71 11.27 9.01 0.20
CA LYS A 71 10.02 9.72 -0.10
C LYS A 71 8.99 9.67 1.05
N PHE A 72 9.25 8.88 2.10
CA PHE A 72 8.32 8.72 3.21
C PHE A 72 9.03 8.91 4.54
N CYS A 73 8.33 9.53 5.48
CA CYS A 73 8.73 9.63 6.88
C CYS A 73 7.80 8.76 7.72
N ILE A 74 8.36 7.94 8.62
CA ILE A 74 7.61 7.07 9.52
C ILE A 74 7.82 7.58 10.95
N GLU A 75 6.73 8.03 11.57
CA GLU A 75 6.70 8.51 12.95
C GLU A 75 5.79 7.61 13.77
N GLY A 76 6.39 6.70 14.53
CA GLY A 76 5.66 5.70 15.31
C GLY A 76 4.79 4.78 14.45
N LYS A 77 3.48 5.06 14.41
CA LYS A 77 2.44 4.31 13.67
C LYS A 77 1.90 5.09 12.45
N THR A 78 2.42 6.29 12.21
CA THR A 78 1.99 7.19 11.14
C THR A 78 3.05 7.22 10.06
N VAL A 79 2.62 7.31 8.81
CA VAL A 79 3.47 7.53 7.65
C VAL A 79 3.03 8.82 6.96
N ARG A 80 4.03 9.59 6.52
CA ARG A 80 3.87 10.89 5.87
C ARG A 80 4.74 10.93 4.62
N LEU A 81 4.45 11.85 3.70
CA LEU A 81 5.41 12.18 2.66
C LEU A 81 6.61 12.92 3.26
N ALA A 82 7.79 12.61 2.75
CA ALA A 82 8.99 13.38 3.06
C ALA A 82 9.01 14.63 2.15
N PHE A 83 9.19 15.80 2.76
CA PHE A 83 9.36 17.08 2.07
C PHE A 83 10.79 17.24 1.57
#